data_AF-A0A239MQZ6-F1
#
_entry.id   AF-A0A239MQZ6-F1
#
_cell.length_a   1.000
_cell.length_b   1.000
_cell.length_c   1.000
_cell.angle_alpha   90.00
_cell.angle_beta   90.00
_cell.angle_gamma   90.00
#
_symmetry.space_group_name_H-M   'P 1'
#
loop_
_entity.id
_entity.type
_entity.pdbx_description
1 polymer ?
#
loop_
_entity_poly.entity_id
_entity_poly.type
_entity_poly.pdbx_seq_one_letter_code
_entity_poly.pdbx_strand_id
1 'polypeptide(L)'
;MNMPSRSAIVRRRRTFVHVVLRDLSETGDVTVPPWWADEIQREFGGLSGFLAELSRQWWTAYAAHLDALIELGAGDPAQAWADVTEQMPHLRAVLDSYAGEDALAEAEQRHCDVLRWTTRRDTRRAA
;
A
#
# COMPACT_ATOMS: atom_id res chain seq x y z
N MET A 1 20.04 -3.60 -25.64
CA MET A 1 18.86 -3.39 -24.78
C MET A 1 19.33 -2.78 -23.47
N ASN A 2 19.08 -1.49 -23.21
CA ASN A 2 19.36 -0.89 -21.91
C ASN A 2 18.28 -1.31 -20.92
N MET A 3 18.63 -2.09 -19.90
CA MET A 3 17.74 -2.34 -18.79
C MET A 3 17.51 -1.02 -18.04
N PRO A 4 16.25 -0.60 -17.81
CA PRO A 4 15.99 0.58 -17.00
C PRO A 4 16.57 0.36 -15.60
N SER A 5 17.24 1.39 -15.06
CA SER A 5 17.73 1.37 -13.68
C SER A 5 16.59 1.07 -12.71
N ARG A 6 16.89 0.37 -11.61
CA ARG A 6 15.92 0.03 -10.56
C ARG A 6 15.10 1.25 -10.09
N SER A 7 15.74 2.41 -10.01
CA SER A 7 15.08 3.67 -9.64
C SER A 7 14.07 4.16 -10.69
N ALA A 8 14.35 3.94 -11.98
CA ALA A 8 13.43 4.29 -13.06
C ALA A 8 12.19 3.38 -13.04
N ILE A 9 12.38 2.08 -12.78
CA ILE A 9 11.28 1.10 -12.63
C ILE A 9 10.38 1.49 -11.46
N VAL A 10 10.96 1.82 -10.30
CA VAL A 10 10.19 2.22 -9.11
C VAL A 10 9.38 3.49 -9.36
N ARG A 11 9.98 4.52 -9.95
CA ARG A 11 9.27 5.76 -10.29
C ARG A 11 8.12 5.50 -11.26
N ARG A 12 8.37 4.71 -12.29
CA ARG A 12 7.36 4.35 -13.29
C ARG A 12 6.16 3.63 -12.67
N ARG A 13 6.41 2.61 -11.84
CA ARG A 13 5.36 1.88 -11.11
C ARG A 13 4.56 2.80 -10.20
N ARG A 14 5.24 3.70 -9.46
CA ARG A 14 4.57 4.68 -8.60
C ARG A 14 3.66 5.60 -9.41
N THR A 15 4.17 6.16 -10.51
CA THR A 15 3.36 7.01 -11.40
C THR A 15 2.16 6.25 -11.95
N PHE A 16 2.34 5.00 -12.38
CA PHE A 16 1.26 4.17 -12.88
C PHE A 16 0.16 3.94 -11.83
N VAL A 17 0.53 3.58 -10.60
CA VAL A 17 -0.44 3.45 -9.49
C VAL A 17 -1.24 4.72 -9.29
N HIS A 18 -0.61 5.90 -9.32
CA HIS A 18 -1.32 7.17 -9.18
C HIS A 18 -2.30 7.41 -10.32
N VAL A 19 -1.94 7.05 -11.56
CA VAL A 19 -2.83 7.19 -12.72
C VAL A 19 -4.05 6.28 -12.56
N VAL A 20 -3.85 5.01 -12.20
CA VAL A 20 -4.95 4.05 -12.00
C VAL A 20 -5.85 4.51 -10.85
N LEU A 21 -5.30 4.85 -9.69
CA LEU A 21 -6.10 5.31 -8.55
C LEU A 21 -6.88 6.60 -8.85
N ARG A 22 -6.31 7.50 -9.66
CA ARG A 22 -7.02 8.69 -10.11
C ARG A 22 -8.19 8.32 -11.03
N ASP A 23 -7.96 7.45 -12.01
CA ASP A 23 -9.02 6.96 -12.91
C ASP A 23 -10.17 6.33 -12.10
N LEU A 24 -9.85 5.43 -11.17
CA LEU A 24 -10.81 4.83 -10.25
C LEU A 24 -11.59 5.87 -9.43
N SER A 25 -10.92 6.94 -8.98
CA SER A 25 -11.59 8.03 -8.26
C SER A 25 -12.49 8.89 -9.14
N GLU A 26 -12.14 9.06 -10.41
CA GLU A 26 -12.92 9.82 -11.37
C GLU A 26 -14.15 9.02 -11.84
N THR A 27 -14.03 7.69 -11.98
CA THR A 27 -15.14 6.80 -12.34
C THR A 27 -16.00 6.36 -11.15
N GLY A 28 -15.45 6.43 -9.94
CA GLY A 28 -16.07 5.89 -8.72
C GLY A 28 -15.95 4.37 -8.59
N ASP A 29 -15.11 3.73 -9.41
CA ASP A 29 -14.89 2.29 -9.36
C ASP A 29 -14.01 1.91 -8.16
N VAL A 30 -14.40 0.84 -7.46
CA VAL A 30 -13.61 0.26 -6.37
C VAL A 30 -12.85 -1.01 -6.79
N THR A 31 -13.14 -1.54 -7.97
CA THR A 31 -12.43 -2.68 -8.57
C THR A 31 -11.69 -2.22 -9.81
N VAL A 32 -10.54 -2.83 -10.11
CA VAL A 32 -9.75 -2.50 -11.30
C VAL A 32 -10.53 -2.82 -12.58
N PRO A 33 -10.80 -1.82 -13.44
CA PRO A 33 -11.48 -2.05 -14.69
C PRO A 33 -10.70 -2.96 -15.66
N PRO A 34 -11.39 -3.72 -16.53
CA PRO A 34 -10.75 -4.65 -17.46
C PRO A 34 -9.74 -3.99 -18.42
N TRP A 35 -9.94 -2.71 -18.77
CA TRP A 35 -9.04 -1.99 -19.68
C TRP A 35 -7.65 -1.71 -19.09
N TRP A 36 -7.45 -1.89 -17.78
CA TRP A 36 -6.14 -1.80 -17.14
C TRP A 36 -5.37 -3.12 -17.11
N ALA A 37 -5.98 -4.24 -17.51
CA ALA A 37 -5.43 -5.58 -17.30
C ALA A 37 -4.07 -5.78 -17.98
N ASP A 38 -3.91 -5.35 -19.24
CA ASP A 38 -2.68 -5.56 -20.02
C ASP A 38 -1.50 -4.73 -19.46
N GLU A 39 -1.76 -3.48 -19.08
CA GLU A 39 -0.78 -2.61 -18.45
C GLU A 39 -0.39 -3.11 -17.05
N ILE A 40 -1.36 -3.56 -16.25
CA ILE A 40 -1.11 -4.16 -14.94
C ILE A 40 -0.30 -5.45 -15.07
N GLN A 41 -0.63 -6.28 -16.06
CA GLN A 41 0.15 -7.49 -16.37
C GLN A 41 1.59 -7.14 -16.72
N ARG A 42 1.81 -6.10 -17.54
CA ARG A 42 3.13 -5.66 -17.97
C ARG A 42 3.97 -5.05 -16.83
N GLU A 43 3.37 -4.19 -16.02
CA GLU A 43 4.10 -3.42 -15.01
C GLU A 43 4.27 -4.19 -13.69
N PHE A 44 3.29 -5.01 -13.30
CA PHE A 44 3.22 -5.67 -11.98
C PHE A 44 3.22 -7.19 -12.07
N GLY A 45 3.14 -7.78 -13.26
CA GLY A 45 3.00 -9.23 -13.42
C GLY A 45 1.59 -9.74 -13.16
N GLY A 46 0.59 -8.84 -13.12
CA GLY A 46 -0.82 -9.17 -12.95
C GLY A 46 -1.46 -8.47 -11.75
N LEU A 47 -2.75 -8.71 -11.54
CA LEU A 47 -3.55 -8.08 -10.48
C LEU A 47 -2.94 -8.30 -9.10
N SER A 48 -2.49 -9.53 -8.79
CA SER A 48 -1.85 -9.86 -7.51
C SER A 48 -0.64 -8.97 -7.21
N GLY A 49 0.21 -8.71 -8.20
CA GLY A 49 1.37 -7.84 -8.03
C GLY A 49 0.99 -6.37 -7.87
N PHE A 50 -0.11 -5.95 -8.49
CA PHE A 50 -0.65 -4.60 -8.34
C PHE A 50 -1.27 -4.40 -6.95
N LEU A 51 -2.09 -5.35 -6.47
CA LEU A 51 -2.66 -5.33 -5.12
C LEU A 51 -1.57 -5.34 -4.04
N ALA A 52 -0.51 -6.13 -4.23
CA ALA A 52 0.63 -6.12 -3.32
C ALA A 52 1.33 -4.75 -3.27
N GLU A 53 1.41 -4.03 -4.39
CA GLU A 53 1.95 -2.67 -4.42
C GLU A 53 1.03 -1.66 -3.73
N LEU A 54 -0.30 -1.75 -3.93
CA LEU A 54 -1.27 -0.91 -3.23
C LEU A 54 -1.22 -1.15 -1.71
N SER A 55 -1.23 -2.42 -1.30
CA SER A 55 -1.08 -2.83 0.11
C SER A 55 0.20 -2.26 0.71
N ARG A 56 1.31 -2.33 -0.01
CA ARG A 56 2.59 -1.74 0.41
C ARG A 56 2.51 -0.24 0.63
N GLN A 57 1.85 0.49 -0.28
CA GLN A 57 1.69 1.95 -0.13
C GLN A 57 0.84 2.29 1.08
N TRP A 58 -0.28 1.59 1.27
CA TRP A 58 -1.15 1.74 2.44
C TRP A 58 -0.38 1.52 3.75
N TRP A 59 0.25 0.36 3.90
CA TRP A 59 0.96 0.00 5.13
C TRP A 59 2.17 0.90 5.40
N THR A 60 2.83 1.41 4.35
CA THR A 60 3.91 2.39 4.52
C THR A 60 3.38 3.73 5.05
N ALA A 61 2.25 4.21 4.53
CA ALA A 61 1.63 5.45 5.00
C ALA A 61 1.13 5.31 6.45
N TYR A 62 0.45 4.20 6.75
CA TYR A 62 0.00 3.85 8.10
C TYR A 62 1.16 3.81 9.10
N ALA A 63 2.24 3.09 8.78
CA ALA A 63 3.40 2.99 9.67
C ALA A 63 4.05 4.35 9.91
N ALA A 64 4.28 5.13 8.85
CA ALA A 64 4.89 6.46 8.97
C ALA A 64 4.03 7.42 9.80
N HIS A 65 2.71 7.36 9.65
CA HIS A 65 1.79 8.20 10.42
C HIS A 65 1.67 7.75 11.88
N LEU A 66 1.64 6.44 12.14
CA LEU A 66 1.69 5.90 13.49
C LEU A 66 3.00 6.30 14.21
N ASP A 67 4.15 6.19 13.53
CA ASP A 67 5.43 6.64 14.09
C ASP A 67 5.38 8.12 14.45
N ALA A 68 4.82 8.97 13.58
CA ALA A 68 4.65 10.40 13.86
C ALA A 68 3.74 10.66 15.09
N LEU A 69 2.65 9.91 15.24
CA LEU A 69 1.77 10.03 16.41
C LEU A 69 2.46 9.56 17.70
N ILE A 70 3.28 8.50 17.64
CA ILE A 70 4.08 8.03 18.77
C ILE A 70 5.05 9.13 19.24
N GLU A 71 5.76 9.77 18.32
CA GLU A 71 6.68 10.88 18.63
C GLU A 71 5.97 12.09 19.26
N LEU A 72 4.68 12.27 18.98
CA LEU A 72 3.83 13.31 19.58
C LEU A 72 3.19 12.89 20.91
N GLY A 73 3.43 11.66 21.39
CA GLY A 73 2.83 11.13 22.61
C GLY A 73 1.36 10.70 22.47
N ALA A 74 0.87 10.58 21.23
CA ALA A 74 -0.52 10.26 20.89
C ALA A 74 -0.61 9.01 19.98
N GLY A 75 0.28 8.04 20.18
CA GLY A 75 0.45 6.83 19.36
C GLY A 75 -0.72 5.83 19.43
N ASP A 76 -1.91 6.27 19.06
CA ASP A 76 -3.10 5.44 18.93
C ASP A 76 -3.17 4.82 17.51
N PRO A 77 -3.05 3.49 17.38
CA PRO A 77 -3.21 2.79 16.11
C PRO A 77 -4.56 3.03 15.43
N ALA A 78 -5.64 3.18 16.19
CA ALA A 78 -6.98 3.40 15.63
C ALA A 78 -7.08 4.79 14.98
N GLN A 79 -6.53 5.81 15.65
CA GLN A 79 -6.42 7.14 15.08
C GLN A 79 -5.56 7.13 13.80
N ALA A 80 -4.40 6.45 13.83
CA ALA A 80 -3.54 6.38 12.66
C ALA A 80 -4.23 5.72 11.45
N TRP A 81 -5.02 4.68 11.71
CA TRP A 81 -5.80 4.00 10.68
C TRP A 81 -6.88 4.92 10.09
N ALA A 82 -7.63 5.63 10.95
CA ALA A 82 -8.65 6.58 10.52
C ALA A 82 -8.05 7.70 9.67
N ASP A 83 -6.96 8.32 10.14
CA ASP A 83 -6.30 9.42 9.44
C ASP A 83 -5.81 9.02 8.04
N VAL A 84 -5.17 7.85 7.91
CA VAL A 84 -4.70 7.38 6.60
C VAL A 84 -5.87 6.95 5.70
N THR A 85 -6.98 6.46 6.27
CA THR A 85 -8.22 6.21 5.52
C THR A 85 -8.79 7.50 4.95
N GLU A 86 -8.80 8.59 5.72
CA GLU A 86 -9.25 9.90 5.25
C GLU A 86 -8.32 10.50 4.19
N GLN A 87 -7.01 10.28 4.31
CA GLN A 87 -6.02 10.76 3.33
C GLN A 87 -6.05 9.99 2.01
N MET A 88 -6.37 8.69 2.06
CA MET A 88 -6.30 7.78 0.90
C MET A 88 -7.56 6.91 0.75
N PRO A 89 -8.78 7.50 0.73
CA PRO A 89 -10.02 6.74 0.85
C PRO A 89 -10.24 5.77 -0.31
N HIS A 90 -9.82 6.15 -1.51
CA HIS A 90 -9.99 5.32 -2.70
C HIS A 90 -9.02 4.13 -2.72
N LEU A 91 -7.78 4.32 -2.23
CA LEU A 91 -6.86 3.21 -2.09
C LEU A 91 -7.42 2.19 -1.09
N ARG A 92 -7.92 2.66 0.06
CA ARG A 92 -8.55 1.78 1.06
C ARG A 92 -9.75 1.03 0.47
N ALA A 93 -10.65 1.73 -0.22
CA ALA A 93 -11.81 1.13 -0.86
C ALA A 93 -11.45 0.04 -1.88
N VAL A 94 -10.39 0.26 -2.67
CA VAL A 94 -9.88 -0.77 -3.59
C VAL A 94 -9.38 -1.98 -2.83
N LEU A 95 -8.56 -1.80 -1.80
CA LEU A 95 -8.08 -2.92 -0.99
C LEU A 95 -9.24 -3.68 -0.32
N ASP A 96 -10.25 -2.97 0.20
CA ASP A 96 -11.45 -3.57 0.80
C ASP A 96 -12.22 -4.44 -0.21
N SER A 97 -12.32 -4.00 -1.47
CA SER A 97 -13.01 -4.77 -2.52
C SER A 97 -12.32 -6.11 -2.84
N TYR A 98 -11.03 -6.24 -2.53
CA TYR A 98 -10.22 -7.44 -2.77
C TYR A 98 -9.81 -8.17 -1.49
N ALA A 99 -10.42 -7.87 -0.33
CA ALA A 99 -10.03 -8.44 0.97
C ALA A 99 -10.09 -9.98 1.05
N GLY A 100 -10.79 -10.63 0.12
CA GLY A 100 -10.86 -12.10 0.00
C GLY A 100 -9.79 -12.74 -0.89
N GLU A 101 -8.93 -11.97 -1.53
CA GLU A 101 -7.90 -12.47 -2.43
C GLU A 101 -6.66 -12.95 -1.66
N ASP A 102 -6.26 -14.21 -1.85
CA ASP A 102 -5.10 -14.82 -1.17
C ASP A 102 -3.83 -13.99 -1.32
N ALA A 103 -3.59 -13.44 -2.51
CA ALA A 103 -2.41 -12.63 -2.78
C ALA A 103 -2.36 -11.34 -1.96
N LEU A 104 -3.52 -10.73 -1.69
CA LEU A 104 -3.61 -9.54 -0.84
C LEU A 104 -3.40 -9.93 0.62
N ALA A 105 -4.05 -10.99 1.09
CA ALA A 105 -3.87 -11.49 2.45
C ALA A 105 -2.40 -11.81 2.76
N GLU A 106 -1.68 -12.46 1.84
CA GLU A 106 -0.25 -12.69 1.97
C GLU A 106 0.57 -11.40 2.02
N ALA A 107 0.23 -10.39 1.22
CA ALA A 107 0.92 -9.11 1.22
C ALA A 107 0.72 -8.37 2.55
N GLU A 108 -0.51 -8.33 3.06
CA GLU A 108 -0.82 -7.70 4.35
C GLU A 108 -0.14 -8.43 5.52
N GLN A 109 -0.13 -9.76 5.50
CA GLN A 109 0.55 -10.57 6.51
C GLN A 109 2.05 -10.25 6.58
N ARG A 110 2.73 -10.13 5.42
CA ARG A 110 4.15 -9.74 5.37
C ARG A 110 4.37 -8.35 6.00
N HIS A 111 3.46 -7.40 5.81
CA HIS A 111 3.56 -6.08 6.41
C HIS A 111 3.38 -6.10 7.93
N CYS A 112 2.38 -6.84 8.42
CA CYS A 112 2.18 -7.06 9.86
C CYS A 112 3.41 -7.69 10.52
N ASP A 113 4.06 -8.66 9.86
CA ASP A 113 5.27 -9.31 10.36
C ASP A 113 6.46 -8.34 10.43
N VAL A 114 6.62 -7.46 9.43
CA VAL A 114 7.66 -6.41 9.46
C VAL A 114 7.44 -5.43 10.61
N LEU A 115 6.21 -4.93 10.79
CA LEU A 115 5.88 -3.99 11.88
C LEU A 115 6.06 -4.61 13.26
N ARG A 116 5.67 -5.88 13.41
CA ARG A 116 5.89 -6.64 14.65
C ARG A 116 7.38 -6.80 14.95
N TRP A 117 8.21 -6.98 13.93
CA TRP A 117 9.64 -7.14 14.12
C TRP A 117 10.35 -5.82 14.45
N THR A 118 9.95 -4.69 13.86
CA THR A 118 10.53 -3.37 14.17
C THR A 118 10.20 -2.93 15.60
N THR A 119 8.92 -3.02 16.00
CA THR A 119 8.46 -2.66 17.36
C THR A 119 9.08 -3.51 18.47
N ARG A 120 9.37 -4.79 18.23
CA ARG A 120 10.11 -5.66 19.18
C ARG A 120 11.58 -5.28 19.36
N ARG A 121 12.19 -4.56 18.41
CA ARG A 121 13.59 -4.14 18.53
C ARG A 121 13.75 -2.90 19.39
N ASP A 122 12.79 -1.98 19.36
CA ASP A 122 12.84 -0.79 20.21
C ASP A 122 12.66 -1.12 21.70
N THR A 123 11.79 -2.07 22.02
CA THR A 123 11.61 -2.53 23.42
C THR A 123 12.85 -3.18 24.03
N ARG A 124 13.81 -3.67 23.23
CA ARG A 124 15.09 -4.21 23.72
C ARG A 124 16.20 -3.17 23.86
N ARG A 125 16.05 -1.96 23.33
CA ARG A 125 17.03 -0.87 23.49
C ARG A 125 16.74 0.03 24.69
N ALA A 126 15.57 -0.08 25.29
CA ALA A 126 15.14 0.70 26.46
C ALA A 126 15.34 -0.03 27.81
N ALA A 127 16.07 -1.15 27.84
CA ALA A 127 16.40 -1.94 29.03
C ALA A 127 17.91 -2.05 29.21
#